data_AF-A0A4Q3UHM7-F1
#
_entry.id   AF-A0A4Q3UHM7-F1
#
_cell.length_a   1.000
_cell.length_b   1.000
_cell.length_c   1.000
_cell.angle_alpha   90.00
_cell.angle_beta   90.00
_cell.angle_gamma   90.00
#
_symmetry.space_group_name_H-M   'P 1'
#
loop_
_entity.id
_entity.type
_entity.pdbx_description
1 polymer ?
#
loop_
_entity_poly.entity_id
_entity_poly.type
_entity_poly.pdbx_seq_one_letter_code
_entity_poly.pdbx_strand_id
1 'polypeptide(L)'
;MIRRRSLLVALGIAATVAAIGTVGVQFALRPLVTGKWITPEGQQQPVGSFPTNMVLSPDGKYVVVTNTSFREYLTVLDADTGQTVSRIDFNGGKKALYYGLAFAQQGDETRLFVSRGSEDLISLYRLADGKLTLVKDLHNPAPEDGSKLPHHVAGLATNADGSVLYAVNNQTHEKNDFRGSVSVIDVDSDKVLRKIPVDGFPLAIAAAQNKLFVTSERDGLVTVVDPQAGTVVGKIETGATPAYLKLSKDGGKLYCANSGSDTVSEIDTTTLKVDRTILLRPAAFRGLPGSTPLGTDLTPDGKRLFVAMADLNAVAVVDLPKGELEGYLPAGWYPTSVVVSQNGDRLLVANAKGTKVRNPNGTPVRKLTRNQYGASILEGTVASLDLSQELGVLEDHTEQVLKNNRADGYAEASAKAFKNPGIEHVVYIVKENRTYDQVLGDMNKGNRDPSLCLFPREVTPNQHALAERFALLDNFYVCAEVSADGWNWSTAGIANEYTQRNTFVNYSNRGRNYDFEGTNNGFPASVKGKRDVAEPEGGYLWDAVAKKGMALRNYGMFVAFDPDNERPETREMKGDGIPTKPALQGTTADDFRRYDTSYAD
;
A
#
# COMPACT_ATOMS: atom_id res chain seq x y z
N MET A 1 9.32 -45.85 54.79
CA MET A 1 8.22 -46.57 54.12
C MET A 1 6.93 -46.37 54.93
N ILE A 2 6.08 -45.40 54.59
CA ILE A 2 4.85 -45.09 55.33
C ILE A 2 3.71 -44.82 54.33
N ARG A 3 2.55 -45.46 54.54
CA ARG A 3 1.32 -45.24 53.75
C ARG A 3 0.65 -43.94 54.18
N ARG A 4 0.09 -43.17 53.24
CA ARG A 4 -1.04 -42.27 53.53
C ARG A 4 -2.34 -42.91 53.02
N ARG A 5 -3.40 -42.78 53.80
CA ARG A 5 -4.74 -43.28 53.49
C ARG A 5 -5.53 -42.21 52.73
N SER A 6 -6.45 -42.64 51.87
CA SER A 6 -7.51 -41.79 51.34
C SER A 6 -8.45 -41.33 52.46
N LEU A 7 -9.05 -40.15 52.30
CA LEU A 7 -10.28 -39.78 52.98
C LEU A 7 -11.21 -39.11 51.95
N LEU A 8 -12.41 -39.65 51.76
CA LEU A 8 -13.47 -38.92 51.06
C LEU A 8 -14.21 -38.07 52.09
N VAL A 9 -14.54 -36.83 51.70
CA VAL A 9 -15.68 -36.09 52.25
C VAL A 9 -16.43 -35.54 51.04
N ALA A 10 -17.69 -35.94 50.89
CA ALA A 10 -18.59 -35.41 49.87
C ALA A 10 -19.55 -34.41 50.52
N LEU A 11 -19.80 -33.27 49.88
CA LEU A 11 -20.74 -32.27 50.40
C LEU A 11 -21.24 -31.33 49.28
N GLY A 12 -22.57 -31.17 49.22
CA GLY A 12 -23.23 -29.99 48.65
C GLY A 12 -23.15 -29.78 47.13
N ILE A 13 -24.15 -30.27 46.39
CA ILE A 13 -24.56 -29.59 45.15
C ILE A 13 -25.26 -28.30 45.56
N ALA A 14 -24.65 -27.15 45.27
CA ALA A 14 -25.29 -25.84 45.32
C ALA A 14 -25.28 -25.27 43.89
N ALA A 15 -26.40 -25.39 43.19
CA ALA A 15 -26.55 -24.88 41.84
C ALA A 15 -26.82 -23.37 41.86
N THR A 16 -25.78 -22.57 42.12
CA THR A 16 -25.80 -21.14 41.80
C THR A 16 -25.91 -20.99 40.29
N VAL A 17 -27.04 -20.45 39.83
CA VAL A 17 -27.18 -19.95 38.46
C VAL A 17 -26.28 -18.73 38.34
N ALA A 18 -25.02 -18.96 37.95
CA ALA A 18 -24.16 -17.90 37.46
C ALA A 18 -24.85 -17.24 36.27
N ALA A 19 -24.83 -15.91 36.22
CA ALA A 19 -25.34 -15.17 35.07
C ALA A 19 -24.65 -15.68 33.78
N ILE A 20 -25.39 -15.68 32.67
CA ILE A 20 -24.82 -15.97 31.35
C ILE A 20 -23.81 -14.85 31.05
N GLY A 21 -22.54 -15.13 31.30
CA GLY A 21 -21.45 -14.26 30.89
C GLY A 21 -21.47 -14.14 29.38
N THR A 22 -21.36 -12.91 28.88
CA THR A 22 -21.10 -12.65 27.46
C THR A 22 -19.91 -13.49 27.01
N VAL A 23 -20.14 -14.41 26.08
CA VAL A 23 -19.08 -15.23 25.49
C VAL A 23 -18.28 -14.33 24.55
N GLY A 24 -17.34 -13.58 25.12
CA GLY A 24 -16.51 -12.63 24.37
C GLY A 24 -15.73 -13.34 23.27
N VAL A 25 -15.72 -12.73 22.08
CA VAL A 25 -15.08 -13.29 20.89
C VAL A 25 -13.58 -13.51 21.15
N GLN A 26 -13.11 -14.75 21.05
CA GLN A 26 -11.73 -15.10 21.37
C GLN A 26 -10.80 -14.92 20.15
N PHE A 27 -10.33 -13.69 19.95
CA PHE A 27 -9.46 -13.31 18.85
C PHE A 27 -8.05 -13.94 18.90
N ALA A 28 -7.61 -14.51 17.77
CA ALA A 28 -6.29 -15.13 17.63
C ALA A 28 -5.18 -14.10 17.31
N LEU A 29 -4.70 -13.40 18.34
CA LEU A 29 -3.64 -12.37 18.28
C LEU A 29 -2.37 -12.84 17.56
N ARG A 30 -1.89 -12.06 16.58
CA ARG A 30 -0.63 -12.29 15.85
C ARG A 30 0.20 -11.00 15.81
N PRO A 31 1.43 -10.96 16.38
CA PRO A 31 2.27 -9.77 16.34
C PRO A 31 2.87 -9.55 14.94
N LEU A 32 3.06 -8.27 14.58
CA LEU A 32 3.76 -7.84 13.37
C LEU A 32 5.11 -7.20 13.70
N VAL A 33 6.02 -7.15 12.72
CA VAL A 33 7.29 -6.39 12.82
C VAL A 33 7.06 -4.88 12.97
N THR A 34 5.85 -4.40 12.67
CA THR A 34 5.39 -3.02 12.87
C THR A 34 4.99 -2.72 14.32
N GLY A 35 5.10 -3.69 15.24
CA GLY A 35 4.77 -3.54 16.66
C GLY A 35 3.27 -3.51 16.96
N LYS A 36 2.43 -3.53 15.92
CA LYS A 36 0.99 -3.78 15.96
C LYS A 36 0.70 -5.28 16.07
N TRP A 37 -0.55 -5.61 16.36
CA TRP A 37 -1.09 -6.97 16.18
C TRP A 37 -2.10 -6.99 15.03
N ILE A 38 -2.43 -8.19 14.57
CA ILE A 38 -3.60 -8.47 13.75
C ILE A 38 -4.37 -9.66 14.34
N THR A 39 -5.68 -9.67 14.15
CA THR A 39 -6.59 -10.75 14.52
C THR A 39 -7.47 -11.11 13.33
N PRO A 40 -6.88 -11.59 12.20
CA PRO A 40 -7.61 -11.77 10.96
C PRO A 40 -8.59 -12.94 11.05
N GLU A 41 -9.86 -12.64 10.82
CA GLU A 41 -10.94 -13.63 10.78
C GLU A 41 -11.09 -14.29 9.40
N GLY A 42 -12.02 -15.24 9.31
CA GLY A 42 -12.40 -15.91 8.06
C GLY A 42 -11.40 -16.93 7.51
N GLN A 43 -11.81 -17.63 6.45
CA GLN A 43 -10.92 -18.56 5.73
C GLN A 43 -9.88 -17.76 4.93
N GLN A 44 -8.60 -18.10 5.10
CA GLN A 44 -7.47 -17.38 4.48
C GLN A 44 -6.90 -18.17 3.29
N GLN A 45 -7.21 -17.72 2.07
CA GLN A 45 -6.73 -18.30 0.81
C GLN A 45 -5.45 -17.59 0.34
N PRO A 46 -4.29 -18.26 0.22
CA PRO A 46 -3.08 -17.68 -0.39
C PRO A 46 -3.28 -17.39 -1.89
N VAL A 47 -2.79 -16.23 -2.35
CA VAL A 47 -3.02 -15.72 -3.72
C VAL A 47 -1.78 -15.09 -4.38
N GLY A 48 -0.55 -15.42 -3.95
CA GLY A 48 0.68 -14.78 -4.43
C GLY A 48 1.17 -13.63 -3.55
N SER A 49 2.13 -12.85 -4.03
CA SER A 49 2.75 -11.75 -3.28
C SER A 49 2.07 -10.40 -3.61
N PHE A 50 1.65 -9.66 -2.59
CA PHE A 50 1.03 -8.33 -2.74
C PHE A 50 -0.16 -8.29 -3.73
N PRO A 51 -1.28 -9.00 -3.46
CA PRO A 51 -2.55 -8.71 -4.12
C PRO A 51 -2.95 -7.24 -3.95
N THR A 52 -3.32 -6.57 -5.05
CA THR A 52 -3.63 -5.12 -5.07
C THR A 52 -5.09 -4.81 -5.36
N ASN A 53 -5.74 -5.61 -6.21
CA ASN A 53 -7.07 -5.32 -6.71
C ASN A 53 -7.87 -6.62 -6.92
N MET A 54 -9.19 -6.52 -6.74
CA MET A 54 -10.15 -7.61 -6.89
C MET A 54 -11.40 -7.11 -7.62
N VAL A 55 -11.91 -7.89 -8.57
CA VAL A 55 -13.18 -7.59 -9.26
C VAL A 55 -14.10 -8.80 -9.27
N LEU A 56 -15.38 -8.57 -8.98
CA LEU A 56 -16.47 -9.56 -9.09
C LEU A 56 -16.88 -9.72 -10.57
N SER A 57 -17.17 -10.96 -10.99
CA SER A 57 -17.70 -11.25 -12.32
C SER A 57 -19.15 -10.72 -12.47
N PRO A 58 -19.61 -10.41 -13.71
CA PRO A 58 -20.96 -9.90 -13.93
C PRO A 58 -22.08 -10.84 -13.46
N ASP A 59 -21.81 -12.16 -13.43
CA ASP A 59 -22.71 -13.20 -12.96
C ASP A 59 -22.61 -13.49 -11.45
N GLY A 60 -21.78 -12.72 -10.71
CA GLY A 60 -21.64 -12.79 -9.26
C GLY A 60 -20.86 -14.00 -8.71
N LYS A 61 -20.47 -14.97 -9.54
CA LYS A 61 -19.91 -16.26 -9.08
C LYS A 61 -18.42 -16.25 -8.77
N TYR A 62 -17.65 -15.34 -9.37
CA TYR A 62 -16.19 -15.38 -9.31
C TYR A 62 -15.59 -14.02 -8.95
N VAL A 63 -14.53 -14.03 -8.15
CA VAL A 63 -13.70 -12.85 -7.88
C VAL A 63 -12.31 -13.07 -8.45
N VAL A 64 -11.86 -12.18 -9.32
CA VAL A 64 -10.51 -12.26 -9.91
C VAL A 64 -9.57 -11.30 -9.20
N VAL A 65 -8.41 -11.82 -8.81
CA VAL A 65 -7.38 -11.14 -8.02
C VAL A 65 -6.12 -10.94 -8.87
N THR A 66 -5.54 -9.74 -8.82
CA THR A 66 -4.22 -9.41 -9.40
C THR A 66 -3.19 -9.12 -8.31
N ASN A 67 -1.91 -9.36 -8.61
CA ASN A 67 -0.74 -9.16 -7.74
C ASN A 67 0.25 -8.16 -8.37
N THR A 68 1.11 -7.51 -7.57
CA THR A 68 2.18 -6.63 -8.10
C THR A 68 3.50 -6.82 -7.35
N SER A 69 4.22 -7.94 -7.59
CA SER A 69 5.38 -8.32 -6.78
C SER A 69 6.20 -9.50 -7.36
N PHE A 70 6.98 -10.17 -6.50
CA PHE A 70 7.89 -11.27 -6.83
C PHE A 70 7.21 -12.63 -7.08
N ARG A 71 5.96 -12.82 -6.66
CA ARG A 71 5.10 -13.94 -7.09
C ARG A 71 3.79 -13.39 -7.61
N GLU A 72 3.59 -13.47 -8.92
CA GLU A 72 2.39 -12.98 -9.58
C GLU A 72 1.55 -14.12 -10.14
N TYR A 73 0.27 -14.09 -9.78
CA TYR A 73 -0.78 -14.94 -10.29
C TYR A 73 -2.01 -14.08 -10.60
N LEU A 74 -2.65 -14.34 -11.74
CA LEU A 74 -4.03 -13.91 -11.95
C LEU A 74 -4.92 -15.03 -11.41
N THR A 75 -5.51 -14.83 -10.24
CA THR A 75 -6.19 -15.89 -9.49
C THR A 75 -7.70 -15.72 -9.56
N VAL A 76 -8.42 -16.77 -9.93
CA VAL A 76 -9.89 -16.83 -9.90
C VAL A 76 -10.33 -17.51 -8.61
N LEU A 77 -11.06 -16.79 -7.78
CA LEU A 77 -11.73 -17.30 -6.60
C LEU A 77 -13.22 -17.52 -6.89
N ASP A 78 -13.80 -18.51 -6.23
CA ASP A 78 -15.24 -18.64 -6.03
C ASP A 78 -15.71 -17.55 -5.05
N ALA A 79 -16.81 -16.84 -5.37
CA ALA A 79 -17.22 -15.66 -4.62
C ALA A 79 -17.89 -15.98 -3.26
N ASP A 80 -18.58 -17.11 -3.14
CA ASP A 80 -19.31 -17.50 -1.92
C ASP A 80 -18.41 -18.17 -0.87
N THR A 81 -17.31 -18.80 -1.31
CA THR A 81 -16.34 -19.51 -0.44
C THR A 81 -14.99 -18.79 -0.33
N GLY A 82 -14.61 -17.96 -1.30
CA GLY A 82 -13.28 -17.36 -1.41
C GLY A 82 -12.17 -18.33 -1.81
N GLN A 83 -12.50 -19.57 -2.21
CA GLN A 83 -11.52 -20.60 -2.54
C GLN A 83 -11.05 -20.50 -4.01
N THR A 84 -9.79 -20.84 -4.27
CA THR A 84 -9.23 -20.76 -5.64
C THR A 84 -9.79 -21.84 -6.57
N VAL A 85 -10.44 -21.41 -7.65
CA VAL A 85 -10.98 -22.28 -8.71
C VAL A 85 -9.96 -22.48 -9.83
N SER A 86 -9.25 -21.42 -10.23
CA SER A 86 -8.13 -21.50 -11.16
C SER A 86 -7.14 -20.35 -10.96
N ARG A 87 -5.96 -20.44 -11.60
CA ARG A 87 -4.99 -19.34 -11.66
C ARG A 87 -4.14 -19.42 -12.92
N ILE A 88 -3.68 -18.27 -13.40
CA ILE A 88 -2.64 -18.17 -14.44
C ILE A 88 -1.34 -17.71 -13.77
N ASP A 89 -0.22 -18.34 -14.16
CA ASP A 89 1.12 -18.05 -13.65
C ASP A 89 1.82 -16.98 -14.51
N PHE A 90 2.18 -15.86 -13.90
CA PHE A 90 2.89 -14.74 -14.54
C PHE A 90 4.38 -14.67 -14.18
N ASN A 91 4.89 -15.65 -13.44
CA ASN A 91 6.31 -15.71 -13.09
C ASN A 91 7.13 -16.19 -14.30
N GLY A 92 8.36 -15.69 -14.46
CA GLY A 92 9.28 -16.13 -15.52
C GLY A 92 10.02 -15.05 -16.30
N GLY A 93 9.81 -13.76 -15.98
CA GLY A 93 10.55 -12.64 -16.57
C GLY A 93 9.82 -11.94 -17.71
N LYS A 94 9.95 -10.61 -17.76
CA LYS A 94 9.16 -9.63 -18.53
C LYS A 94 7.64 -9.64 -18.27
N LYS A 95 6.99 -10.80 -18.16
CA LYS A 95 5.59 -10.93 -17.75
C LYS A 95 5.34 -10.26 -16.40
N ALA A 96 4.63 -9.13 -16.40
CA ALA A 96 4.20 -8.39 -15.23
C ALA A 96 2.68 -8.26 -15.15
N LEU A 97 2.15 -8.28 -13.93
CA LEU A 97 0.83 -7.75 -13.62
C LEU A 97 0.98 -6.35 -12.98
N TYR A 98 -0.09 -5.57 -13.03
CA TYR A 98 -0.21 -4.35 -12.22
C TYR A 98 -1.64 -4.26 -11.64
N TYR A 99 -2.19 -3.06 -11.49
CA TYR A 99 -3.44 -2.78 -10.79
C TYR A 99 -4.73 -3.11 -11.59
N GLY A 100 -4.70 -2.98 -12.93
CA GLY A 100 -5.92 -2.97 -13.74
C GLY A 100 -6.59 -4.33 -13.97
N LEU A 101 -7.87 -4.42 -13.59
CA LEU A 101 -8.80 -5.48 -13.97
C LEU A 101 -10.12 -4.82 -14.38
N ALA A 102 -10.72 -5.25 -15.50
CA ALA A 102 -12.05 -4.81 -15.92
C ALA A 102 -12.84 -5.95 -16.58
N PHE A 103 -14.07 -6.19 -16.10
CA PHE A 103 -15.01 -7.09 -16.75
C PHE A 103 -15.86 -6.35 -17.79
N ALA A 104 -16.20 -7.03 -18.88
CA ALA A 104 -17.20 -6.63 -19.85
C ALA A 104 -17.99 -7.86 -20.33
N GLN A 105 -19.12 -7.65 -21.01
CA GLN A 105 -20.03 -8.71 -21.42
C GLN A 105 -20.39 -8.53 -22.91
N GLN A 106 -19.88 -9.41 -23.78
CA GLN A 106 -20.21 -9.40 -25.22
C GLN A 106 -21.16 -10.55 -25.54
N GLY A 107 -22.46 -10.27 -25.54
CA GLY A 107 -23.50 -11.31 -25.58
C GLY A 107 -23.40 -12.20 -24.34
N ASP A 108 -23.34 -13.51 -24.52
CA ASP A 108 -23.15 -14.47 -23.42
C ASP A 108 -21.67 -14.59 -22.97
N GLU A 109 -20.71 -13.97 -23.67
CA GLU A 109 -19.28 -14.06 -23.34
C GLU A 109 -18.87 -13.04 -22.25
N THR A 110 -18.56 -13.56 -21.05
CA THR A 110 -17.87 -12.80 -20.00
C THR A 110 -16.40 -12.61 -20.36
N ARG A 111 -15.99 -11.34 -20.56
CA ARG A 111 -14.64 -10.91 -20.92
C ARG A 111 -13.96 -10.22 -19.75
N LEU A 112 -12.69 -10.51 -19.51
CA LEU A 112 -11.84 -9.86 -18.53
C LEU A 112 -10.61 -9.24 -19.22
N PHE A 113 -10.45 -7.93 -19.09
CA PHE A 113 -9.24 -7.21 -19.46
C PHE A 113 -8.31 -7.10 -18.26
N VAL A 114 -7.02 -7.41 -18.45
CA VAL A 114 -6.01 -7.50 -17.40
C VAL A 114 -4.79 -6.67 -17.77
N SER A 115 -4.42 -5.72 -16.92
CA SER A 115 -3.24 -4.90 -17.17
C SER A 115 -1.95 -5.72 -17.06
N ARG A 116 -1.03 -5.48 -17.99
CA ARG A 116 0.31 -6.06 -18.02
C ARG A 116 1.40 -5.07 -17.58
N GLY A 117 1.00 -3.99 -16.90
CA GLY A 117 1.91 -3.02 -16.29
C GLY A 117 2.94 -2.46 -17.28
N SER A 118 4.22 -2.70 -17.00
CA SER A 118 5.36 -2.23 -17.79
C SER A 118 5.59 -2.90 -19.15
N GLU A 119 4.78 -3.90 -19.53
CA GLU A 119 4.82 -4.47 -20.89
C GLU A 119 4.04 -3.64 -21.91
N ASP A 120 3.25 -2.65 -21.46
CA ASP A 120 2.39 -1.81 -22.32
C ASP A 120 1.37 -2.62 -23.14
N LEU A 121 0.94 -3.75 -22.56
CA LEU A 121 -0.09 -4.63 -23.06
C LEU A 121 -1.30 -4.70 -22.12
N ILE A 122 -2.44 -5.12 -22.67
CA ILE A 122 -3.62 -5.55 -21.90
C ILE A 122 -4.03 -6.94 -22.39
N SER A 123 -3.97 -7.95 -21.52
CA SER A 123 -4.41 -9.30 -21.88
C SER A 123 -5.94 -9.40 -21.76
N LEU A 124 -6.61 -9.79 -22.85
CA LEU A 124 -8.03 -10.06 -22.89
C LEU A 124 -8.28 -11.56 -22.72
N TYR A 125 -9.01 -11.93 -21.66
CA TYR A 125 -9.42 -13.28 -21.33
C TYR A 125 -10.93 -13.47 -21.49
N ARG A 126 -11.34 -14.68 -21.87
CA ARG A 126 -12.69 -15.21 -21.61
C ARG A 126 -12.70 -15.88 -20.24
N LEU A 127 -13.72 -15.60 -19.43
CA LEU A 127 -14.03 -16.37 -18.21
C LEU A 127 -15.18 -17.33 -18.49
N ALA A 128 -14.98 -18.62 -18.25
CA ALA A 128 -16.02 -19.65 -18.28
C ALA A 128 -15.70 -20.74 -17.24
N ASP A 129 -16.70 -21.20 -16.48
CA ASP A 129 -16.57 -22.23 -15.43
C ASP A 129 -15.37 -22.01 -14.49
N GLY A 130 -15.17 -20.76 -14.07
CA GLY A 130 -14.06 -20.34 -13.19
C GLY A 130 -12.67 -20.39 -13.81
N LYS A 131 -12.54 -20.60 -15.14
CA LYS A 131 -11.29 -20.69 -15.88
C LYS A 131 -11.13 -19.51 -16.85
N LEU A 132 -9.92 -18.94 -16.87
CA LEU A 132 -9.54 -17.87 -17.80
C LEU A 132 -8.82 -18.46 -19.02
N THR A 133 -9.31 -18.12 -20.22
CA THR A 133 -8.69 -18.50 -21.50
C THR A 133 -8.28 -17.24 -22.25
N LEU A 134 -6.99 -17.13 -22.63
CA LEU A 134 -6.50 -15.94 -23.36
C LEU A 134 -7.15 -15.88 -24.75
N VAL A 135 -7.69 -14.72 -25.10
CA VAL A 135 -8.25 -14.43 -26.44
C VAL A 135 -7.18 -13.76 -27.29
N LYS A 136 -6.62 -12.65 -26.80
CA LYS A 136 -5.44 -11.97 -27.35
C LYS A 136 -4.84 -10.99 -26.33
N ASP A 137 -3.62 -10.55 -26.58
CA ASP A 137 -3.08 -9.33 -25.98
C ASP A 137 -3.42 -8.13 -26.88
N LEU A 138 -3.74 -6.99 -26.27
CA LEU A 138 -3.95 -5.70 -26.91
C LEU A 138 -2.72 -4.81 -26.70
N HIS A 139 -2.37 -4.00 -27.71
CA HIS A 139 -1.19 -3.14 -27.69
C HIS A 139 -1.53 -1.70 -27.32
N ASN A 140 -0.87 -1.18 -26.29
CA ASN A 140 -0.97 0.21 -25.85
C ASN A 140 0.42 0.88 -25.92
N PRO A 141 1.01 1.04 -27.11
CA PRO A 141 2.44 1.34 -27.28
C PRO A 141 2.88 2.62 -26.56
N ALA A 142 4.05 2.51 -25.94
CA ALA A 142 4.81 3.53 -25.21
C ALA A 142 4.80 4.93 -25.87
N PRO A 143 4.98 6.02 -25.10
CA PRO A 143 4.90 7.37 -25.65
C PRO A 143 6.09 7.67 -26.57
N GLU A 144 5.81 8.32 -27.70
CA GLU A 144 6.84 8.86 -28.61
C GLU A 144 7.44 10.19 -28.09
N ASP A 145 7.54 10.35 -26.76
CA ASP A 145 8.06 11.54 -26.08
C ASP A 145 9.59 11.51 -25.85
N GLY A 146 10.25 10.42 -26.27
CA GLY A 146 11.68 10.21 -26.15
C GLY A 146 12.16 9.73 -24.78
N SER A 147 11.26 9.51 -23.81
CA SER A 147 11.60 8.98 -22.48
C SER A 147 12.12 7.54 -22.51
N LYS A 148 11.63 6.73 -23.47
CA LYS A 148 11.80 5.26 -23.52
C LYS A 148 11.21 4.51 -22.32
N LEU A 149 10.41 5.17 -21.49
CA LEU A 149 9.73 4.55 -20.36
C LEU A 149 8.40 3.93 -20.83
N PRO A 150 8.00 2.75 -20.32
CA PRO A 150 6.69 2.16 -20.63
C PRO A 150 5.58 3.02 -20.03
N HIS A 151 4.40 3.04 -20.65
CA HIS A 151 3.18 3.67 -20.10
C HIS A 151 2.78 3.17 -18.71
N HIS A 152 3.19 1.95 -18.36
CA HIS A 152 2.94 1.32 -17.07
C HIS A 152 1.42 1.27 -16.80
N VAL A 153 0.74 0.46 -17.61
CA VAL A 153 -0.73 0.45 -17.69
C VAL A 153 -1.34 0.16 -16.32
N ALA A 154 -2.24 1.02 -15.87
CA ALA A 154 -2.85 0.99 -14.55
C ALA A 154 -4.30 0.52 -14.61
N GLY A 155 -5.24 1.29 -14.07
CA GLY A 155 -6.66 0.97 -14.08
C GLY A 155 -7.20 0.79 -15.50
N LEU A 156 -8.18 -0.11 -15.62
CA LEU A 156 -8.91 -0.39 -16.83
C LEU A 156 -10.40 -0.15 -16.59
N ALA A 157 -11.10 0.36 -17.60
CA ALA A 157 -12.55 0.40 -17.67
C ALA A 157 -12.97 0.18 -19.13
N THR A 158 -14.24 -0.13 -19.40
CA THR A 158 -14.76 -0.31 -20.77
C THR A 158 -16.04 0.47 -20.97
N ASN A 159 -16.51 0.54 -22.22
CA ASN A 159 -17.93 0.71 -22.49
C ASN A 159 -18.71 -0.59 -22.16
N ALA A 160 -20.04 -0.52 -22.20
CA ALA A 160 -20.92 -1.57 -21.67
C ALA A 160 -20.78 -2.95 -22.36
N ASP A 161 -20.43 -2.99 -23.65
CA ASP A 161 -20.28 -4.22 -24.45
C ASP A 161 -18.81 -4.71 -24.58
N GLY A 162 -17.85 -3.95 -24.03
CA GLY A 162 -16.43 -4.25 -24.12
C GLY A 162 -15.80 -4.08 -25.50
N SER A 163 -16.46 -3.36 -26.43
CA SER A 163 -15.87 -3.02 -27.75
C SER A 163 -14.81 -1.91 -27.67
N VAL A 164 -14.87 -1.05 -26.65
CA VAL A 164 -13.90 0.02 -26.38
C VAL A 164 -13.35 -0.11 -24.97
N LEU A 165 -12.03 -0.21 -24.88
CA LEU A 165 -11.26 -0.25 -23.64
C LEU A 165 -10.68 1.14 -23.34
N TYR A 166 -10.73 1.53 -22.07
CA TYR A 166 -10.12 2.73 -21.52
C TYR A 166 -9.00 2.30 -20.56
N ALA A 167 -7.75 2.56 -20.95
CA ALA A 167 -6.55 2.15 -20.21
C ALA A 167 -5.83 3.37 -19.64
N VAL A 168 -5.66 3.42 -18.32
CA VAL A 168 -4.86 4.46 -17.65
C VAL A 168 -3.37 4.15 -17.83
N ASN A 169 -2.58 5.18 -18.12
CA ASN A 169 -1.12 5.10 -18.24
C ASN A 169 -0.51 5.86 -17.04
N ASN A 170 0.01 5.15 -16.03
CA ASN A 170 0.51 5.75 -14.79
C ASN A 170 1.85 6.48 -14.97
N GLN A 171 2.60 6.18 -16.04
CA GLN A 171 3.88 6.81 -16.35
C GLN A 171 3.75 8.32 -16.47
N THR A 172 4.70 9.04 -15.88
CA THR A 172 4.84 10.50 -15.99
C THR A 172 6.27 10.86 -16.41
N HIS A 173 6.45 12.05 -17.00
CA HIS A 173 7.77 12.55 -17.42
C HIS A 173 7.84 14.08 -17.24
N GLU A 174 8.98 14.62 -16.85
CA GLU A 174 9.18 16.05 -16.59
C GLU A 174 8.98 16.92 -17.85
N LYS A 175 9.34 16.39 -19.03
CA LYS A 175 9.04 16.98 -20.36
C LYS A 175 7.53 17.17 -20.63
N ASN A 176 6.66 16.44 -19.94
CA ASN A 176 5.19 16.55 -20.04
C ASN A 176 4.57 17.02 -18.71
N ASP A 177 5.26 17.91 -17.99
CA ASP A 177 4.80 18.48 -16.70
C ASP A 177 4.45 17.41 -15.63
N PHE A 178 5.09 16.24 -15.73
CA PHE A 178 4.78 15.03 -14.99
C PHE A 178 3.30 14.58 -15.08
N ARG A 179 2.67 14.71 -16.25
CA ARG A 179 1.30 14.25 -16.52
C ARG A 179 1.26 12.82 -17.05
N GLY A 180 0.23 12.06 -16.66
CA GLY A 180 -0.10 10.76 -17.25
C GLY A 180 -1.08 10.88 -18.42
N SER A 181 -1.65 9.76 -18.86
CA SER A 181 -2.68 9.75 -19.92
C SER A 181 -3.69 8.61 -19.79
N VAL A 182 -4.78 8.68 -20.56
CA VAL A 182 -5.69 7.56 -20.83
C VAL A 182 -5.64 7.23 -22.32
N SER A 183 -5.40 5.96 -22.65
CA SER A 183 -5.57 5.42 -23.99
C SER A 183 -7.02 4.93 -24.17
N VAL A 184 -7.66 5.35 -25.25
CA VAL A 184 -8.93 4.81 -25.75
C VAL A 184 -8.60 3.81 -26.85
N ILE A 185 -8.96 2.55 -26.68
CA ILE A 185 -8.52 1.44 -27.52
C ILE A 185 -9.74 0.71 -28.11
N ASP A 186 -9.78 0.59 -29.43
CA ASP A 186 -10.71 -0.28 -30.15
C ASP A 186 -10.29 -1.74 -29.96
N VAL A 187 -11.16 -2.53 -29.31
CA VAL A 187 -10.80 -3.88 -28.84
C VAL A 187 -10.70 -4.87 -30.00
N ASP A 188 -11.50 -4.74 -31.06
CA ASP A 188 -11.49 -5.71 -32.15
C ASP A 188 -10.30 -5.48 -33.09
N SER A 189 -10.06 -4.24 -33.54
CA SER A 189 -8.95 -3.91 -34.46
C SER A 189 -7.60 -3.68 -33.78
N ASP A 190 -7.54 -3.67 -32.45
CA ASP A 190 -6.34 -3.46 -31.63
C ASP A 190 -5.64 -2.11 -31.94
N LYS A 191 -6.41 -1.02 -31.84
CA LYS A 191 -5.96 0.32 -32.18
C LYS A 191 -6.23 1.32 -31.06
N VAL A 192 -5.19 2.03 -30.64
CA VAL A 192 -5.33 3.25 -29.83
C VAL A 192 -5.98 4.34 -30.68
N LEU A 193 -7.29 4.55 -30.48
CA LEU A 193 -8.08 5.58 -31.16
C LEU A 193 -7.74 6.99 -30.67
N ARG A 194 -7.44 7.13 -29.38
CA ARG A 194 -7.04 8.40 -28.73
C ARG A 194 -6.06 8.12 -27.59
N LYS A 195 -5.18 9.08 -27.32
CA LYS A 195 -4.35 9.13 -26.10
C LYS A 195 -4.53 10.51 -25.47
N ILE A 196 -5.22 10.55 -24.34
CA ILE A 196 -5.76 11.77 -23.71
C ILE A 196 -4.89 12.12 -22.49
N PRO A 197 -4.15 13.24 -22.48
CA PRO A 197 -3.34 13.64 -21.32
C PRO A 197 -4.23 14.01 -20.12
N VAL A 198 -3.97 13.42 -18.97
CA VAL A 198 -4.68 13.69 -17.70
C VAL A 198 -3.73 14.36 -16.69
N ASP A 199 -3.96 14.25 -15.39
CA ASP A 199 -3.09 14.76 -14.34
C ASP A 199 -2.00 13.74 -13.94
N GLY A 200 -1.22 14.01 -12.88
CA GLY A 200 -0.02 13.25 -12.56
C GLY A 200 -0.28 11.93 -11.82
N PHE A 201 0.48 10.89 -12.17
CA PHE A 201 0.39 9.55 -11.57
C PHE A 201 -1.05 9.03 -11.46
N PRO A 202 -1.74 8.84 -12.60
CA PRO A 202 -3.10 8.34 -12.58
C PRO A 202 -3.14 6.84 -12.33
N LEU A 203 -4.07 6.36 -11.49
CA LEU A 203 -4.15 4.96 -11.09
C LEU A 203 -5.50 4.33 -11.41
N ALA A 204 -6.55 4.73 -10.70
CA ALA A 204 -7.88 4.14 -10.83
C ALA A 204 -8.71 4.87 -11.88
N ILE A 205 -9.62 4.13 -12.52
CA ILE A 205 -10.57 4.63 -13.51
C ILE A 205 -11.96 4.03 -13.27
N ALA A 206 -12.99 4.84 -13.46
CA ALA A 206 -14.37 4.39 -13.54
C ALA A 206 -15.06 5.04 -14.76
N ALA A 207 -15.90 4.28 -15.47
CA ALA A 207 -16.68 4.78 -16.60
C ALA A 207 -18.15 4.92 -16.21
N ALA A 208 -18.71 6.12 -16.29
CA ALA A 208 -20.12 6.40 -15.98
C ALA A 208 -20.63 7.61 -16.78
N GLN A 209 -21.91 7.60 -17.17
CA GLN A 209 -22.57 8.71 -17.87
C GLN A 209 -21.81 9.27 -19.10
N ASN A 210 -21.21 8.38 -19.90
CA ASN A 210 -20.32 8.70 -21.03
C ASN A 210 -19.06 9.53 -20.66
N LYS A 211 -18.62 9.48 -19.39
CA LYS A 211 -17.38 10.08 -18.90
C LYS A 211 -16.48 9.02 -18.28
N LEU A 212 -15.19 9.32 -18.25
CA LEU A 212 -14.21 8.60 -17.45
C LEU A 212 -13.82 9.46 -16.26
N PHE A 213 -13.83 8.87 -15.07
CA PHE A 213 -13.35 9.46 -13.83
C PHE A 213 -12.02 8.79 -13.51
N VAL A 214 -10.93 9.54 -13.44
CA VAL A 214 -9.56 9.03 -13.33
C VAL A 214 -8.90 9.67 -12.12
N THR A 215 -8.38 8.89 -11.18
CA THR A 215 -7.66 9.48 -10.03
C THR A 215 -6.31 10.05 -10.45
N SER A 216 -5.80 11.02 -9.69
CA SER A 216 -4.41 11.47 -9.74
C SER A 216 -3.80 11.35 -8.34
N GLU A 217 -2.94 10.35 -8.14
CA GLU A 217 -2.34 10.03 -6.84
C GLU A 217 -1.51 11.20 -6.29
N ARG A 218 -0.87 11.97 -7.18
CA ARG A 218 -0.06 13.14 -6.81
C ARG A 218 -0.90 14.39 -6.56
N ASP A 219 -1.84 14.70 -7.44
CA ASP A 219 -2.48 16.03 -7.47
C ASP A 219 -3.74 16.13 -6.59
N GLY A 220 -4.15 15.04 -5.90
CA GLY A 220 -5.22 15.08 -4.90
C GLY A 220 -6.62 15.26 -5.51
N LEU A 221 -6.83 14.75 -6.72
CA LEU A 221 -8.02 15.01 -7.52
C LEU A 221 -8.48 13.80 -8.35
N VAL A 222 -9.71 13.90 -8.85
CA VAL A 222 -10.25 13.06 -9.93
C VAL A 222 -10.39 13.91 -11.20
N THR A 223 -9.64 13.56 -12.25
CA THR A 223 -9.77 14.14 -13.60
C THR A 223 -11.01 13.52 -14.27
N VAL A 224 -11.87 14.36 -14.85
CA VAL A 224 -13.07 13.93 -15.60
C VAL A 224 -12.81 14.11 -17.10
N VAL A 225 -12.95 13.02 -17.86
CA VAL A 225 -12.62 12.96 -19.30
C VAL A 225 -13.84 12.58 -20.12
N ASP A 226 -14.03 13.25 -21.25
CA ASP A 226 -14.91 12.79 -22.34
C ASP A 226 -14.07 11.95 -23.32
N PRO A 227 -14.28 10.62 -23.40
CA PRO A 227 -13.50 9.75 -24.27
C PRO A 227 -13.85 9.90 -25.75
N GLN A 228 -15.03 10.44 -26.08
CA GLN A 228 -15.49 10.62 -27.47
C GLN A 228 -14.94 11.94 -28.04
N ALA A 229 -15.01 13.03 -27.28
CA ALA A 229 -14.34 14.29 -27.62
C ALA A 229 -12.81 14.17 -27.54
N GLY A 230 -12.29 13.35 -26.62
CA GLY A 230 -10.85 13.17 -26.40
C GLY A 230 -10.23 14.20 -25.46
N THR A 231 -11.02 14.75 -24.53
CA THR A 231 -10.65 15.95 -23.74
C THR A 231 -10.98 15.79 -22.26
N VAL A 232 -10.22 16.49 -21.41
CA VAL A 232 -10.60 16.71 -20.01
C VAL A 232 -11.75 17.72 -19.96
N VAL A 233 -12.86 17.34 -19.32
CA VAL A 233 -14.09 18.16 -19.21
C VAL A 233 -14.37 18.63 -17.78
N GLY A 234 -13.58 18.18 -16.80
CA GLY A 234 -13.65 18.65 -15.42
C GLY A 234 -12.51 18.12 -14.56
N LYS A 235 -12.37 18.69 -13.36
CA LYS A 235 -11.53 18.17 -12.28
C LYS A 235 -12.31 18.31 -10.97
N ILE A 236 -12.18 17.32 -10.10
CA ILE A 236 -12.87 17.26 -8.82
C ILE A 236 -11.79 17.12 -7.75
N GLU A 237 -11.66 18.13 -6.90
CA GLU A 237 -10.74 18.09 -5.75
C GLU A 237 -11.27 17.07 -4.72
N THR A 238 -10.38 16.23 -4.19
CA THR A 238 -10.72 15.16 -3.24
C THR A 238 -9.88 15.28 -1.97
N GLY A 239 -9.57 14.19 -1.29
CA GLY A 239 -8.45 14.15 -0.34
C GLY A 239 -7.12 13.87 -1.06
N ALA A 240 -6.04 13.85 -0.28
CA ALA A 240 -4.71 13.49 -0.77
C ALA A 240 -4.61 12.01 -1.15
N THR A 241 -3.88 11.74 -2.24
CA THR A 241 -3.62 10.42 -2.80
C THR A 241 -4.90 9.59 -3.05
N PRO A 242 -5.78 10.04 -3.96
CA PRO A 242 -6.94 9.25 -4.39
C PRO A 242 -6.46 7.98 -5.12
N ALA A 243 -6.62 6.83 -4.47
CA ALA A 243 -6.06 5.55 -4.92
C ALA A 243 -7.11 4.61 -5.53
N TYR A 244 -8.38 4.71 -5.13
CA TYR A 244 -9.43 3.80 -5.58
C TYR A 244 -10.72 4.54 -5.95
N LEU A 245 -11.53 3.91 -6.81
CA LEU A 245 -12.82 4.40 -7.28
C LEU A 245 -13.85 3.27 -7.28
N LYS A 246 -15.05 3.53 -6.72
CA LYS A 246 -16.20 2.62 -6.78
C LYS A 246 -17.47 3.38 -7.14
N LEU A 247 -18.15 2.97 -8.20
CA LEU A 247 -19.46 3.52 -8.58
C LEU A 247 -20.58 2.89 -7.74
N SER A 248 -21.64 3.67 -7.49
CA SER A 248 -22.95 3.13 -7.13
C SER A 248 -23.55 2.33 -8.31
N LYS A 249 -24.52 1.46 -8.01
CA LYS A 249 -25.14 0.54 -8.99
C LYS A 249 -25.83 1.22 -10.17
N ASP A 250 -26.28 2.46 -9.99
CA ASP A 250 -26.87 3.34 -11.00
C ASP A 250 -25.85 4.26 -11.71
N GLY A 251 -24.59 4.27 -11.26
CA GLY A 251 -23.55 5.18 -11.72
C GLY A 251 -23.75 6.65 -11.35
N GLY A 252 -24.69 6.97 -10.45
CA GLY A 252 -25.00 8.33 -9.99
C GLY A 252 -24.00 8.89 -8.96
N LYS A 253 -23.44 8.03 -8.10
CA LYS A 253 -22.41 8.36 -7.13
C LYS A 253 -21.11 7.61 -7.40
N LEU A 254 -20.01 8.23 -7.03
CA LEU A 254 -18.66 7.70 -7.15
C LEU A 254 -17.93 7.90 -5.80
N TYR A 255 -17.57 6.80 -5.16
CA TYR A 255 -16.79 6.79 -3.93
C TYR A 255 -15.31 6.74 -4.27
N CYS A 256 -14.55 7.75 -3.81
CA CYS A 256 -13.11 7.84 -4.02
C CYS A 256 -12.36 7.72 -2.69
N ALA A 257 -11.45 6.74 -2.59
CA ALA A 257 -10.66 6.50 -1.39
C ALA A 257 -9.36 7.31 -1.44
N ASN A 258 -9.17 8.20 -0.46
CA ASN A 258 -8.06 9.14 -0.36
C ASN A 258 -7.03 8.61 0.63
N SER A 259 -6.05 7.83 0.15
CA SER A 259 -5.15 7.04 1.00
C SER A 259 -4.23 7.90 1.87
N GLY A 260 -3.92 9.13 1.44
CA GLY A 260 -3.11 10.09 2.21
C GLY A 260 -3.89 10.87 3.28
N SER A 261 -5.20 11.08 3.10
CA SER A 261 -6.03 11.86 4.04
C SER A 261 -6.83 11.02 5.04
N ASP A 262 -6.87 9.70 4.89
CA ASP A 262 -7.72 8.77 5.65
C ASP A 262 -9.24 9.01 5.48
N THR A 263 -9.66 9.41 4.28
CA THR A 263 -11.06 9.71 3.98
C THR A 263 -11.58 8.97 2.74
N VAL A 264 -12.91 8.87 2.62
CA VAL A 264 -13.59 8.64 1.34
C VAL A 264 -14.36 9.90 0.96
N SER A 265 -14.20 10.36 -0.28
CA SER A 265 -15.04 11.41 -0.87
C SER A 265 -16.17 10.77 -1.67
N GLU A 266 -17.41 11.15 -1.40
CA GLU A 266 -18.56 10.81 -2.23
C GLU A 266 -18.78 11.90 -3.26
N ILE A 267 -18.74 11.52 -4.53
CA ILE A 267 -18.81 12.40 -5.69
C ILE A 267 -20.12 12.16 -6.44
N ASP A 268 -20.86 13.22 -6.74
CA ASP A 268 -21.97 13.20 -7.67
C ASP A 268 -21.44 13.25 -9.12
N THR A 269 -21.71 12.19 -9.90
CA THR A 269 -21.15 12.02 -11.25
C THR A 269 -21.82 12.90 -12.30
N THR A 270 -22.96 13.52 -11.97
CA THR A 270 -23.72 14.40 -12.87
C THR A 270 -23.28 15.85 -12.73
N THR A 271 -23.15 16.33 -11.49
CA THR A 271 -22.77 17.71 -11.14
C THR A 271 -21.26 17.90 -10.98
N LEU A 272 -20.49 16.81 -10.93
CA LEU A 272 -19.02 16.76 -10.80
C LEU A 272 -18.51 17.44 -9.52
N LYS A 273 -19.14 17.13 -8.38
CA LYS A 273 -18.82 17.70 -7.06
C LYS A 273 -18.71 16.61 -6.00
N VAL A 274 -17.89 16.86 -4.99
CA VAL A 274 -17.94 16.11 -3.73
C VAL A 274 -19.15 16.60 -2.93
N ASP A 275 -20.07 15.69 -2.60
CA ASP A 275 -21.21 15.99 -1.71
C ASP A 275 -20.78 15.94 -0.24
N ARG A 276 -19.89 15.01 0.10
CA ARG A 276 -19.34 14.82 1.45
C ARG A 276 -18.00 14.08 1.42
N THR A 277 -17.18 14.33 2.44
CA THR A 277 -15.93 13.60 2.69
C THR A 277 -16.00 12.99 4.08
N ILE A 278 -15.97 11.66 4.15
CA ILE A 278 -16.14 10.86 5.37
C ILE A 278 -14.75 10.49 5.91
N LEU A 279 -14.48 10.83 7.18
CA LEU A 279 -13.22 10.48 7.86
C LEU A 279 -13.30 9.05 8.42
N LEU A 280 -12.34 8.21 8.03
CA LEU A 280 -12.27 6.79 8.40
C LEU A 280 -11.20 6.50 9.48
N ARG A 281 -10.46 7.52 9.92
CA ARG A 281 -9.44 7.40 10.97
C ARG A 281 -10.06 7.32 12.37
N PRO A 282 -9.60 6.41 13.25
CA PRO A 282 -10.01 6.37 14.65
C PRO A 282 -9.85 7.70 15.39
N ALA A 283 -10.77 7.99 16.31
CA ALA A 283 -10.72 9.20 17.14
C ALA A 283 -9.40 9.33 17.94
N ALA A 284 -8.82 8.21 18.38
CA ALA A 284 -7.54 8.14 19.09
C ALA A 284 -6.32 8.55 18.25
N PHE A 285 -6.43 8.60 16.92
CA PHE A 285 -5.36 8.99 16.00
C PHE A 285 -5.64 10.33 15.30
N ARG A 286 -6.59 11.15 15.80
CA ARG A 286 -6.86 12.50 15.27
C ARG A 286 -5.57 13.33 15.22
N GLY A 287 -5.28 13.90 14.05
CA GLY A 287 -4.04 14.64 13.78
C GLY A 287 -2.87 13.79 13.27
N LEU A 288 -2.91 12.46 13.38
CA LEU A 288 -1.86 11.54 12.91
C LEU A 288 -2.34 10.77 11.66
N PRO A 289 -1.93 11.14 10.43
CA PRO A 289 -2.32 10.40 9.22
C PRO A 289 -1.64 9.02 9.14
N GLY A 290 -2.31 8.06 8.50
CA GLY A 290 -1.77 6.69 8.30
C GLY A 290 -2.71 5.57 8.75
N SER A 291 -3.98 5.62 8.36
CA SER A 291 -4.90 4.48 8.35
C SER A 291 -5.09 3.89 6.95
N THR A 292 -4.87 4.70 5.91
CA THR A 292 -4.61 4.31 4.51
C THR A 292 -5.80 3.58 3.86
N PRO A 293 -6.93 4.26 3.58
CA PRO A 293 -8.07 3.69 2.85
C PRO A 293 -7.74 3.42 1.38
N LEU A 294 -8.10 2.23 0.89
CA LEU A 294 -7.82 1.74 -0.47
C LEU A 294 -9.09 1.17 -1.12
N GLY A 295 -9.08 -0.10 -1.56
CA GLY A 295 -10.19 -0.70 -2.29
C GLY A 295 -11.50 -0.73 -1.50
N THR A 296 -12.59 -0.46 -2.20
CA THR A 296 -13.94 -0.34 -1.62
C THR A 296 -15.00 -1.10 -2.40
N ASP A 297 -16.02 -1.57 -1.68
CA ASP A 297 -17.22 -2.18 -2.26
C ASP A 297 -18.47 -1.87 -1.43
N LEU A 298 -19.64 -1.98 -2.05
CA LEU A 298 -20.95 -1.62 -1.53
C LEU A 298 -21.76 -2.88 -1.20
N THR A 299 -22.66 -2.77 -0.22
CA THR A 299 -23.75 -3.77 -0.10
C THR A 299 -24.66 -3.72 -1.33
N PRO A 300 -25.35 -4.84 -1.70
CA PRO A 300 -26.23 -4.88 -2.88
C PRO A 300 -27.40 -3.88 -2.86
N ASP A 301 -27.76 -3.37 -1.67
CA ASP A 301 -28.78 -2.34 -1.44
C ASP A 301 -28.21 -0.90 -1.43
N GLY A 302 -26.89 -0.74 -1.57
CA GLY A 302 -26.20 0.55 -1.63
C GLY A 302 -26.11 1.32 -0.31
N LYS A 303 -26.49 0.73 0.84
CA LYS A 303 -26.52 1.45 2.13
C LYS A 303 -25.22 1.41 2.94
N ARG A 304 -24.34 0.44 2.70
CA ARG A 304 -23.03 0.36 3.37
C ARG A 304 -21.89 0.34 2.36
N LEU A 305 -20.80 1.02 2.70
CA LEU A 305 -19.51 0.94 2.02
C LEU A 305 -18.51 0.24 2.95
N PHE A 306 -17.82 -0.77 2.43
CA PHE A 306 -16.66 -1.39 3.05
C PHE A 306 -15.40 -0.80 2.44
N VAL A 307 -14.39 -0.51 3.26
CA VAL A 307 -13.13 0.13 2.83
C VAL A 307 -11.95 -0.60 3.44
N ALA A 308 -11.04 -1.11 2.61
CA ALA A 308 -9.77 -1.67 3.07
C ALA A 308 -8.90 -0.55 3.71
N MET A 309 -8.50 -0.71 4.97
CA MET A 309 -7.69 0.26 5.72
C MET A 309 -6.30 -0.34 5.97
N ALA A 310 -5.35 -0.07 5.06
CA ALA A 310 -4.11 -0.84 4.93
C ALA A 310 -3.22 -0.77 6.19
N ASP A 311 -2.83 0.43 6.61
CA ASP A 311 -1.98 0.61 7.79
C ASP A 311 -2.73 0.39 9.10
N LEU A 312 -4.05 0.50 9.11
CA LEU A 312 -4.91 0.13 10.24
C LEU A 312 -5.09 -1.40 10.37
N ASN A 313 -4.82 -2.17 9.32
CA ASN A 313 -5.00 -3.64 9.26
C ASN A 313 -6.45 -4.06 9.56
N ALA A 314 -7.39 -3.37 8.93
CA ALA A 314 -8.82 -3.51 9.15
C ALA A 314 -9.63 -3.24 7.88
N VAL A 315 -10.93 -3.51 7.92
CA VAL A 315 -11.92 -2.98 6.97
C VAL A 315 -12.84 -2.02 7.71
N ALA A 316 -12.93 -0.76 7.28
CA ALA A 316 -13.89 0.19 7.82
C ALA A 316 -15.29 -0.09 7.24
N VAL A 317 -16.32 0.03 8.07
CA VAL A 317 -17.73 -0.10 7.71
C VAL A 317 -18.37 1.28 7.82
N VAL A 318 -19.01 1.74 6.75
CA VAL A 318 -19.59 3.10 6.65
C VAL A 318 -21.08 3.02 6.33
N ASP A 319 -21.91 3.65 7.16
CA ASP A 319 -23.33 3.88 6.87
C ASP A 319 -23.45 5.06 5.90
N LEU A 320 -23.89 4.79 4.68
CA LEU A 320 -24.07 5.81 3.63
C LEU A 320 -25.32 6.67 3.84
N PRO A 321 -26.50 6.17 4.27
CA PRO A 321 -27.61 7.03 4.68
C PRO A 321 -27.23 8.12 5.70
N LYS A 322 -26.38 7.83 6.70
CA LYS A 322 -25.83 8.82 7.64
C LYS A 322 -24.64 9.59 7.06
N GLY A 323 -23.76 8.92 6.32
CA GLY A 323 -22.45 9.44 5.91
C GLY A 323 -21.38 9.30 7.00
N GLU A 324 -21.49 8.24 7.82
CA GLU A 324 -20.72 8.08 9.05
C GLU A 324 -20.05 6.69 9.13
N LEU A 325 -18.88 6.64 9.75
CA LEU A 325 -18.20 5.40 10.10
C LEU A 325 -18.97 4.66 11.21
N GLU A 326 -19.40 3.43 10.96
CA GLU A 326 -20.03 2.57 11.98
C GLU A 326 -19.00 1.85 12.86
N GLY A 327 -17.87 1.42 12.27
CA GLY A 327 -16.86 0.65 12.98
C GLY A 327 -15.81 0.01 12.06
N TYR A 328 -15.08 -0.98 12.59
CA TYR A 328 -14.05 -1.73 11.87
C TYR A 328 -14.18 -3.24 12.06
N LEU A 329 -13.98 -3.99 10.97
CA LEU A 329 -13.73 -5.44 11.01
C LEU A 329 -12.21 -5.73 10.98
N PRO A 330 -11.72 -6.78 11.66
CA PRO A 330 -10.30 -7.12 11.66
C PRO A 330 -9.86 -7.68 10.31
N ALA A 331 -8.69 -7.28 9.82
CA ALA A 331 -8.12 -7.82 8.60
C ALA A 331 -6.75 -8.48 8.85
N GLY A 332 -6.16 -8.99 7.77
CA GLY A 332 -4.76 -9.37 7.73
C GLY A 332 -3.84 -8.15 7.70
N TRP A 333 -2.56 -8.40 7.45
CA TRP A 333 -1.56 -7.35 7.31
C TRP A 333 -1.69 -6.67 5.95
N TYR A 334 -1.91 -5.35 5.99
CA TYR A 334 -1.98 -4.46 4.83
C TYR A 334 -3.12 -4.82 3.85
N PRO A 335 -4.40 -4.73 4.24
CA PRO A 335 -5.52 -4.92 3.32
C PRO A 335 -5.54 -3.86 2.21
N THR A 336 -5.69 -4.30 0.96
CA THR A 336 -5.62 -3.47 -0.25
C THR A 336 -6.95 -3.35 -0.99
N SER A 337 -7.78 -4.39 -0.96
CA SER A 337 -9.05 -4.42 -1.69
C SER A 337 -10.09 -5.26 -0.97
N VAL A 338 -11.36 -4.93 -1.14
CA VAL A 338 -12.51 -5.71 -0.68
C VAL A 338 -13.49 -5.93 -1.84
N VAL A 339 -14.22 -7.04 -1.79
CA VAL A 339 -15.36 -7.33 -2.68
C VAL A 339 -16.51 -7.89 -1.85
N VAL A 340 -17.72 -7.41 -2.08
CA VAL A 340 -18.96 -7.96 -1.49
C VAL A 340 -19.60 -8.91 -2.50
N SER A 341 -20.08 -10.07 -2.05
CA SER A 341 -20.77 -11.02 -2.93
C SER A 341 -22.13 -10.49 -3.40
N GLN A 342 -22.65 -11.00 -4.53
CA GLN A 342 -23.85 -10.42 -5.18
C GLN A 342 -25.13 -10.49 -4.32
N ASN A 343 -25.22 -11.47 -3.42
CA ASN A 343 -26.26 -11.61 -2.37
C ASN A 343 -26.03 -10.70 -1.15
N GLY A 344 -24.78 -10.30 -0.87
CA GLY A 344 -24.42 -9.48 0.30
C GLY A 344 -24.06 -10.28 1.56
N ASP A 345 -23.96 -11.61 1.46
CA ASP A 345 -23.68 -12.49 2.61
C ASP A 345 -22.17 -12.66 2.89
N ARG A 346 -21.30 -12.38 1.90
CA ARG A 346 -19.83 -12.50 2.01
C ARG A 346 -19.12 -11.18 1.76
N LEU A 347 -18.00 -11.03 2.46
CA LEU A 347 -16.97 -10.02 2.21
C LEU A 347 -15.64 -10.73 1.99
N LEU A 348 -15.07 -10.59 0.79
CA LEU A 348 -13.70 -10.99 0.51
C LEU A 348 -12.76 -9.82 0.78
N VAL A 349 -11.62 -10.07 1.45
CA VAL A 349 -10.64 -9.04 1.83
C VAL A 349 -9.24 -9.46 1.38
N ALA A 350 -8.64 -8.75 0.43
CA ALA A 350 -7.27 -8.97 -0.02
C ALA A 350 -6.27 -8.31 0.95
N ASN A 351 -5.38 -9.11 1.54
CA ASN A 351 -4.36 -8.71 2.52
C ASN A 351 -2.97 -8.85 1.88
N ALA A 352 -2.34 -7.74 1.51
CA ALA A 352 -1.13 -7.75 0.67
C ALA A 352 0.07 -8.45 1.30
N LYS A 353 0.24 -8.32 2.63
CA LYS A 353 1.31 -8.94 3.41
C LYS A 353 0.84 -10.18 4.19
N GLY A 354 -0.39 -10.64 3.94
CA GLY A 354 -0.97 -11.90 4.45
C GLY A 354 -1.31 -11.85 5.95
N THR A 355 -1.21 -12.99 6.65
CA THR A 355 -1.65 -13.09 8.06
C THR A 355 -0.57 -13.56 9.04
N LYS A 356 0.71 -13.38 8.69
CA LYS A 356 1.88 -13.63 9.56
C LYS A 356 3.15 -13.03 8.97
N VAL A 357 4.06 -12.58 9.83
CA VAL A 357 5.46 -12.33 9.47
C VAL A 357 6.06 -13.62 8.92
N ARG A 358 6.79 -13.55 7.79
CA ARG A 358 7.37 -14.74 7.14
C ARG A 358 8.87 -14.83 7.35
N ASN A 359 9.30 -15.79 8.17
CA ASN A 359 10.64 -16.40 8.08
C ASN A 359 10.48 -17.79 7.45
N PRO A 360 10.97 -18.05 6.22
CA PRO A 360 10.84 -19.36 5.57
C PRO A 360 11.57 -20.50 6.28
N ASN A 361 12.54 -20.18 7.16
CA ASN A 361 13.31 -21.15 7.92
C ASN A 361 12.77 -21.35 9.35
N GLY A 362 11.70 -20.62 9.72
CA GLY A 362 11.12 -20.61 11.07
C GLY A 362 11.98 -19.85 12.10
N THR A 363 13.18 -20.35 12.34
CA THR A 363 14.21 -19.77 13.21
C THR A 363 15.24 -19.00 12.37
N PRO A 364 15.91 -17.95 12.89
CA PRO A 364 17.09 -17.40 12.23
C PRO A 364 18.18 -18.48 12.05
N VAL A 365 18.84 -18.50 10.89
CA VAL A 365 19.88 -19.50 10.57
C VAL A 365 21.05 -18.86 9.82
N ARG A 366 22.29 -19.21 10.21
CA ARG A 366 23.52 -18.71 9.54
C ARG A 366 23.72 -19.22 8.11
N LYS A 367 22.92 -20.21 7.66
CA LYS A 367 22.96 -20.75 6.29
C LYS A 367 21.56 -20.80 5.71
N LEU A 368 21.31 -19.97 4.70
CA LEU A 368 20.05 -19.99 3.95
C LEU A 368 19.94 -21.28 3.13
N THR A 369 18.76 -21.89 3.11
CA THR A 369 18.46 -23.12 2.34
C THR A 369 17.96 -22.83 0.93
N ARG A 370 17.55 -21.59 0.66
CA ARG A 370 17.12 -21.06 -0.64
C ARG A 370 17.54 -19.59 -0.72
N ASN A 371 17.60 -19.02 -1.93
CA ASN A 371 17.79 -17.58 -2.09
C ASN A 371 16.53 -16.86 -1.58
N GLN A 372 16.67 -16.05 -0.53
CA GLN A 372 15.55 -15.46 0.22
C GLN A 372 15.82 -13.95 0.38
N TYR A 373 15.04 -13.12 -0.33
CA TYR A 373 15.08 -11.67 -0.23
C TYR A 373 13.82 -11.18 0.50
N GLY A 374 13.92 -10.13 1.33
CA GLY A 374 12.82 -9.69 2.21
C GLY A 374 11.51 -9.45 1.46
N ALA A 375 11.59 -8.71 0.35
CA ALA A 375 10.45 -8.45 -0.51
C ALA A 375 9.90 -9.70 -1.23
N SER A 376 10.74 -10.70 -1.53
CA SER A 376 10.32 -11.89 -2.29
C SER A 376 9.73 -13.01 -1.43
N ILE A 377 9.84 -12.95 -0.10
CA ILE A 377 9.26 -13.96 0.81
C ILE A 377 7.84 -13.61 1.30
N LEU A 378 7.38 -12.36 1.13
CA LEU A 378 5.99 -11.95 1.38
C LEU A 378 4.99 -12.78 0.57
N GLU A 379 3.79 -13.00 1.11
CA GLU A 379 2.64 -13.62 0.42
C GLU A 379 1.38 -13.01 1.02
N GLY A 380 0.46 -12.56 0.18
CA GLY A 380 -0.85 -12.11 0.58
C GLY A 380 -1.89 -13.23 0.63
N THR A 381 -3.00 -12.94 1.27
CA THR A 381 -4.17 -13.82 1.35
C THR A 381 -5.44 -13.06 1.04
N VAL A 382 -6.42 -13.72 0.42
CA VAL A 382 -7.81 -13.26 0.48
C VAL A 382 -8.47 -13.94 1.68
N ALA A 383 -9.04 -13.15 2.57
CA ALA A 383 -9.94 -13.61 3.62
C ALA A 383 -11.35 -13.76 3.04
N SER A 384 -12.12 -14.75 3.49
CA SER A 384 -13.56 -14.86 3.24
C SER A 384 -14.31 -14.78 4.58
N LEU A 385 -15.14 -13.74 4.72
CA LEU A 385 -15.86 -13.38 5.94
C LEU A 385 -17.37 -13.54 5.77
N ASP A 386 -18.09 -13.82 6.86
CA ASP A 386 -19.55 -13.92 6.89
C ASP A 386 -20.16 -12.61 7.38
N LEU A 387 -20.71 -11.80 6.47
CA LEU A 387 -21.17 -10.45 6.81
C LEU A 387 -22.30 -10.45 7.85
N SER A 388 -23.09 -11.52 7.97
CA SER A 388 -24.12 -11.62 9.00
C SER A 388 -23.53 -11.80 10.41
N GLN A 389 -22.40 -12.50 10.51
CA GLN A 389 -21.72 -12.79 11.77
C GLN A 389 -20.81 -11.62 12.18
N GLU A 390 -19.95 -11.15 11.27
CA GLU A 390 -19.02 -10.04 11.55
C GLU A 390 -19.76 -8.74 11.93
N LEU A 391 -20.83 -8.38 11.21
CA LEU A 391 -21.62 -7.19 11.54
C LEU A 391 -22.47 -7.37 12.80
N GLY A 392 -22.73 -8.61 13.22
CA GLY A 392 -23.46 -8.91 14.45
C GLY A 392 -22.69 -8.55 15.73
N VAL A 393 -21.35 -8.47 15.66
CA VAL A 393 -20.46 -8.11 16.78
C VAL A 393 -19.46 -7.01 16.40
N LEU A 394 -19.86 -6.09 15.51
CA LEU A 394 -19.02 -4.99 14.99
C LEU A 394 -18.39 -4.11 16.10
N GLU A 395 -19.01 -3.99 17.27
CA GLU A 395 -18.46 -3.25 18.42
C GLU A 395 -17.23 -3.96 19.03
N ASP A 396 -17.32 -5.27 19.30
CA ASP A 396 -16.19 -6.10 19.77
C ASP A 396 -15.04 -6.09 18.75
N HIS A 397 -15.36 -6.23 17.46
CA HIS A 397 -14.39 -6.13 16.37
C HIS A 397 -13.71 -4.75 16.31
N THR A 398 -14.48 -3.68 16.49
CA THR A 398 -13.98 -2.29 16.53
C THR A 398 -13.03 -2.09 17.70
N GLU A 399 -13.41 -2.53 18.91
CA GLU A 399 -12.50 -2.51 20.06
C GLU A 399 -11.22 -3.32 19.79
N GLN A 400 -11.32 -4.51 19.18
CA GLN A 400 -10.17 -5.34 18.91
C GLN A 400 -9.23 -4.71 17.86
N VAL A 401 -9.75 -4.07 16.81
CA VAL A 401 -8.95 -3.30 15.84
C VAL A 401 -8.22 -2.15 16.53
N LEU A 402 -8.87 -1.44 17.47
CA LEU A 402 -8.26 -0.36 18.23
C LEU A 402 -7.14 -0.87 19.17
N LYS A 403 -7.38 -1.97 19.89
CA LYS A 403 -6.37 -2.65 20.73
C LYS A 403 -5.17 -3.15 19.91
N ASN A 404 -5.44 -3.80 18.76
CA ASN A 404 -4.42 -4.26 17.80
C ASN A 404 -3.48 -3.12 17.34
N ASN A 405 -4.01 -1.89 17.23
CA ASN A 405 -3.29 -0.70 16.78
C ASN A 405 -2.73 0.17 17.91
N ARG A 406 -2.83 -0.23 19.20
CA ARG A 406 -2.40 0.56 20.37
C ARG A 406 -3.09 1.92 20.50
N ALA A 407 -4.38 1.97 20.16
CA ALA A 407 -5.21 3.17 20.29
C ALA A 407 -5.53 3.54 21.77
N ASP A 408 -5.22 2.65 22.71
CA ASP A 408 -5.40 2.72 24.16
C ASP A 408 -4.42 3.70 24.87
N GLY A 409 -4.06 4.80 24.20
CA GLY A 409 -3.36 5.95 24.78
C GLY A 409 -1.85 6.02 24.56
N TYR A 410 -1.22 5.03 23.92
CA TYR A 410 0.24 4.97 23.74
C TYR A 410 0.86 6.21 23.08
N ALA A 411 0.21 6.72 22.01
CA ALA A 411 0.69 7.90 21.27
C ALA A 411 0.54 9.22 22.06
N GLU A 412 -0.59 9.42 22.75
CA GLU A 412 -0.79 10.63 23.55
C GLU A 412 0.11 10.65 24.79
N ALA A 413 0.25 9.51 25.49
CA ALA A 413 1.04 9.42 26.71
C ALA A 413 2.52 9.72 26.46
N SER A 414 3.10 9.17 25.39
CA SER A 414 4.50 9.39 25.03
C SER A 414 4.77 10.85 24.63
N ALA A 415 3.96 11.43 23.74
CA ALA A 415 4.11 12.80 23.29
C ALA A 415 3.93 13.84 24.42
N LYS A 416 2.98 13.64 25.35
CA LYS A 416 2.74 14.54 26.49
C LYS A 416 3.77 14.37 27.62
N ALA A 417 4.46 13.23 27.69
CA ALA A 417 5.46 12.96 28.73
C ALA A 417 6.87 13.47 28.40
N PHE A 418 7.23 13.63 27.13
CA PHE A 418 8.59 14.06 26.76
C PHE A 418 8.85 15.52 27.13
N LYS A 419 9.61 15.73 28.21
CA LYS A 419 10.22 17.00 28.55
C LYS A 419 11.68 16.96 28.10
N ASN A 420 12.10 17.88 27.25
CA ASN A 420 13.48 17.96 26.80
C ASN A 420 14.42 18.14 28.03
N PRO A 421 15.34 17.20 28.31
CA PRO A 421 16.20 17.25 29.49
C PRO A 421 17.43 18.17 29.34
N GLY A 422 17.53 18.95 28.26
CA GLY A 422 18.71 19.75 27.91
C GLY A 422 19.41 19.31 26.62
N ILE A 423 18.69 18.62 25.72
CA ILE A 423 19.17 18.27 24.38
C ILE A 423 19.08 19.53 23.50
N GLU A 424 20.25 20.08 23.16
CA GLU A 424 20.40 21.22 22.24
C GLU A 424 20.63 20.76 20.79
N HIS A 425 21.14 19.55 20.60
CA HIS A 425 21.50 18.98 19.30
C HIS A 425 21.04 17.54 19.17
N VAL A 426 20.51 17.18 17.99
CA VAL A 426 20.16 15.80 17.61
C VAL A 426 20.96 15.44 16.37
N VAL A 427 21.73 14.36 16.43
CA VAL A 427 22.45 13.80 15.28
C VAL A 427 21.72 12.54 14.85
N TYR A 428 21.06 12.59 13.69
CA TYR A 428 20.33 11.45 13.14
C TYR A 428 21.17 10.78 12.05
N ILE A 429 21.43 9.48 12.20
CA ILE A 429 22.28 8.69 11.30
C ILE A 429 21.48 7.49 10.81
N VAL A 430 21.18 7.45 9.51
CA VAL A 430 20.58 6.28 8.86
C VAL A 430 21.71 5.33 8.45
N LYS A 431 21.61 4.06 8.84
CA LYS A 431 22.49 2.97 8.38
C LYS A 431 21.64 1.88 7.76
N GLU A 432 21.94 1.52 6.51
CA GLU A 432 21.18 0.54 5.76
C GLU A 432 21.62 -0.92 6.01
N ASN A 433 20.82 -1.87 5.53
CA ASN A 433 21.20 -3.26 5.24
C ASN A 433 21.67 -4.14 6.40
N ARG A 434 21.57 -3.72 7.68
CA ARG A 434 21.89 -4.55 8.85
C ARG A 434 20.86 -4.37 9.96
N THR A 435 20.45 -5.47 10.60
CA THR A 435 19.54 -5.43 11.75
C THR A 435 20.28 -5.12 13.06
N TYR A 436 19.51 -4.81 14.11
CA TYR A 436 20.03 -4.55 15.46
C TYR A 436 20.96 -5.67 15.97
N ASP A 437 20.48 -6.92 16.05
CA ASP A 437 21.27 -8.04 16.60
C ASP A 437 22.48 -8.43 15.76
N GLN A 438 22.47 -8.15 14.45
CA GLN A 438 23.64 -8.38 13.59
C GLN A 438 24.84 -7.50 13.96
N VAL A 439 24.58 -6.36 14.61
CA VAL A 439 25.56 -5.28 14.87
C VAL A 439 25.83 -5.09 16.36
N LEU A 440 24.79 -5.17 17.20
CA LEU A 440 24.85 -4.90 18.65
C LEU A 440 24.44 -6.13 19.49
N GLY A 441 24.28 -7.31 18.86
CA GLY A 441 23.90 -8.55 19.53
C GLY A 441 24.92 -9.05 20.56
N ASP A 442 26.17 -8.59 20.50
CA ASP A 442 27.22 -8.86 21.49
C ASP A 442 27.25 -7.86 22.67
N MET A 443 26.46 -6.77 22.64
CA MET A 443 26.36 -5.84 23.77
C MET A 443 25.80 -6.51 25.03
N ASN A 444 26.22 -6.03 26.21
CA ASN A 444 25.70 -6.51 27.50
C ASN A 444 24.46 -5.76 28.01
N LYS A 445 23.72 -5.09 27.09
CA LYS A 445 22.54 -4.25 27.37
C LYS A 445 21.47 -4.48 26.30
N GLY A 446 20.21 -4.18 26.63
CA GLY A 446 19.06 -4.27 25.72
C GLY A 446 18.53 -5.68 25.47
N ASN A 447 17.36 -5.77 24.85
CA ASN A 447 16.76 -6.99 24.34
C ASN A 447 17.49 -7.41 23.06
N ARG A 448 18.33 -8.45 23.15
CA ARG A 448 19.36 -8.75 22.13
C ARG A 448 19.75 -10.23 22.08
N ASP A 449 19.98 -10.78 20.89
CA ASP A 449 20.42 -12.16 20.64
C ASP A 449 21.87 -12.24 20.10
N PRO A 450 22.86 -12.64 20.92
CA PRO A 450 24.25 -12.77 20.50
C PRO A 450 24.51 -13.84 19.43
N SER A 451 23.61 -14.81 19.25
CA SER A 451 23.76 -15.85 18.23
C SER A 451 23.60 -15.29 16.81
N LEU A 452 22.90 -14.15 16.68
CA LEU A 452 22.65 -13.43 15.44
C LEU A 452 23.74 -12.41 15.11
N CYS A 453 24.67 -12.14 16.05
CA CYS A 453 25.77 -11.22 15.81
C CYS A 453 26.66 -11.71 14.65
N LEU A 454 26.90 -10.79 13.71
CA LEU A 454 27.76 -10.98 12.53
C LEU A 454 28.87 -9.92 12.44
N PHE A 455 28.68 -8.75 13.07
CA PHE A 455 29.57 -7.59 13.01
C PHE A 455 29.85 -7.07 14.43
N PRO A 456 30.52 -7.87 15.30
CA PRO A 456 30.72 -7.56 16.72
C PRO A 456 31.60 -6.33 16.94
N ARG A 457 31.85 -5.97 18.20
CA ARG A 457 32.64 -4.79 18.60
C ARG A 457 33.96 -4.61 17.84
N GLU A 458 34.70 -5.68 17.54
CA GLU A 458 35.97 -5.62 16.81
C GLU A 458 35.79 -5.18 15.35
N VAL A 459 34.58 -5.31 14.80
CA VAL A 459 34.20 -4.97 13.43
C VAL A 459 33.37 -3.67 13.38
N THR A 460 32.65 -3.32 14.47
CA THR A 460 31.80 -2.12 14.55
C THR A 460 32.09 -1.23 15.77
N PRO A 461 33.37 -0.90 16.08
CA PRO A 461 33.74 -0.25 17.34
C PRO A 461 33.07 1.12 17.52
N ASN A 462 32.90 1.89 16.44
CA ASN A 462 32.27 3.20 16.47
C ASN A 462 30.75 3.13 16.80
N GLN A 463 30.04 2.11 16.30
CA GLN A 463 28.60 1.95 16.59
C GLN A 463 28.36 1.49 18.02
N HIS A 464 29.22 0.59 18.51
CA HIS A 464 29.30 0.22 19.92
C HIS A 464 29.60 1.42 20.83
N ALA A 465 30.61 2.24 20.49
CA ALA A 465 30.98 3.41 21.28
C ALA A 465 29.87 4.48 21.32
N LEU A 466 29.08 4.64 20.25
CA LEU A 466 27.89 5.51 20.26
C LEU A 466 26.82 4.98 21.22
N ALA A 467 26.48 3.68 21.13
CA ALA A 467 25.49 3.04 21.99
C ALA A 467 25.88 3.01 23.49
N GLU A 468 27.19 3.02 23.79
CA GLU A 468 27.70 3.08 25.17
C GLU A 468 27.76 4.49 25.75
N ARG A 469 28.02 5.51 24.91
CA ARG A 469 28.14 6.92 25.32
C ARG A 469 26.79 7.63 25.43
N PHE A 470 25.81 7.22 24.63
CA PHE A 470 24.48 7.81 24.56
C PHE A 470 23.42 6.80 25.05
N ALA A 471 22.26 6.73 24.40
CA ALA A 471 21.26 5.71 24.67
C ALA A 471 21.42 4.54 23.69
N LEU A 472 21.49 3.32 24.21
CA LEU A 472 21.12 2.12 23.46
C LEU A 472 19.60 2.04 23.44
N LEU A 473 19.01 2.08 22.25
CA LEU A 473 17.59 1.87 22.02
C LEU A 473 17.41 0.55 21.26
N ASP A 474 16.46 -0.25 21.72
CA ASP A 474 16.13 -1.57 21.19
C ASP A 474 14.64 -1.64 20.82
N ASN A 475 14.15 -2.83 20.42
CA ASN A 475 12.74 -3.06 20.09
C ASN A 475 12.16 -2.07 19.06
N PHE A 476 12.97 -1.59 18.11
CA PHE A 476 12.50 -0.79 16.99
C PHE A 476 11.62 -1.63 16.06
N TYR A 477 10.35 -1.27 15.99
CA TYR A 477 9.36 -1.88 15.11
C TYR A 477 9.19 -1.04 13.84
N VAL A 478 9.16 -1.68 12.67
CA VAL A 478 9.31 -1.05 11.36
C VAL A 478 8.41 -1.70 10.30
N CYS A 479 7.88 -0.89 9.37
CA CYS A 479 7.14 -1.36 8.18
C CYS A 479 7.97 -1.14 6.92
N ALA A 480 9.08 -1.87 6.82
CA ALA A 480 10.02 -1.79 5.70
C ALA A 480 10.51 -3.17 5.28
N GLU A 481 10.48 -3.44 3.98
CA GLU A 481 11.06 -4.65 3.39
C GLU A 481 12.34 -4.38 2.57
N VAL A 482 12.56 -3.15 2.09
CA VAL A 482 13.76 -2.74 1.33
C VAL A 482 14.17 -1.28 1.63
N SER A 483 15.01 -0.66 0.78
CA SER A 483 15.47 0.72 0.93
C SER A 483 14.36 1.75 0.65
N ALA A 484 13.63 1.61 -0.46
CA ALA A 484 12.60 2.57 -0.89
C ALA A 484 11.51 2.86 0.16
N ASP A 485 10.89 1.82 0.73
CA ASP A 485 9.91 1.95 1.80
C ASP A 485 10.59 2.23 3.15
N GLY A 486 11.75 1.64 3.41
CA GLY A 486 12.52 1.86 4.65
C GLY A 486 13.05 3.27 4.85
N TRP A 487 13.44 3.99 3.79
CA TRP A 487 13.97 5.36 3.88
C TRP A 487 12.84 6.38 4.02
N ASN A 488 11.67 6.11 3.41
CA ASN A 488 10.45 6.86 3.69
C ASN A 488 9.99 6.65 5.14
N TRP A 489 9.91 5.39 5.60
CA TRP A 489 9.53 5.07 6.98
C TRP A 489 10.49 5.69 8.01
N SER A 490 11.81 5.62 7.79
CA SER A 490 12.78 6.16 8.76
C SER A 490 12.75 7.69 8.87
N THR A 491 12.36 8.39 7.80
CA THR A 491 12.34 9.86 7.73
C THR A 491 10.97 10.50 7.93
N ALA A 492 9.86 9.75 7.82
CA ALA A 492 8.49 10.23 8.04
C ALA A 492 7.64 9.39 9.02
N GLY A 493 8.13 8.26 9.52
CA GLY A 493 7.40 7.31 10.37
C GLY A 493 6.41 6.40 9.62
N ILE A 494 6.20 6.65 8.33
CA ILE A 494 5.31 5.89 7.43
C ILE A 494 5.87 5.97 6.00
N ALA A 495 5.60 4.95 5.19
CA ALA A 495 5.73 5.00 3.74
C ALA A 495 4.32 4.90 3.15
N ASN A 496 3.93 5.86 2.30
CA ASN A 496 2.56 5.94 1.77
C ASN A 496 2.22 4.74 0.85
N GLU A 497 0.94 4.53 0.53
CA GLU A 497 0.55 3.35 -0.27
C GLU A 497 1.19 3.35 -1.67
N TYR A 498 1.32 4.50 -2.32
CA TYR A 498 2.07 4.60 -3.57
C TYR A 498 3.47 4.00 -3.42
N THR A 499 4.18 4.32 -2.33
CA THR A 499 5.50 3.77 -2.03
C THR A 499 5.42 2.26 -1.80
N GLN A 500 4.50 1.80 -0.94
CA GLN A 500 4.32 0.38 -0.61
C GLN A 500 4.01 -0.47 -1.85
N ARG A 501 3.13 0.00 -2.74
CA ARG A 501 2.76 -0.69 -3.99
C ARG A 501 3.91 -0.72 -4.99
N ASN A 502 4.52 0.44 -5.29
CA ASN A 502 5.48 0.58 -6.39
C ASN A 502 6.89 0.09 -6.03
N THR A 503 7.23 0.01 -4.75
CA THR A 503 8.49 -0.58 -4.25
C THR A 503 8.72 -1.98 -4.83
N PHE A 504 7.72 -2.86 -4.77
CA PHE A 504 7.86 -4.23 -5.29
C PHE A 504 8.02 -4.28 -6.81
N VAL A 505 7.38 -3.36 -7.54
CA VAL A 505 7.45 -3.26 -9.00
C VAL A 505 8.85 -2.84 -9.45
N ASN A 506 9.42 -1.82 -8.80
CA ASN A 506 10.79 -1.38 -9.05
C ASN A 506 11.83 -2.47 -8.68
N TYR A 507 11.77 -3.02 -7.46
CA TYR A 507 12.75 -3.99 -6.97
C TYR A 507 12.65 -5.39 -7.62
N SER A 508 11.54 -5.72 -8.29
CA SER A 508 11.44 -6.92 -9.13
C SER A 508 11.82 -6.69 -10.60
N ASN A 509 12.36 -5.50 -10.93
CA ASN A 509 12.79 -5.09 -12.27
C ASN A 509 11.64 -5.11 -13.31
N ARG A 510 10.44 -4.72 -12.89
CA ARG A 510 9.23 -4.66 -13.73
C ARG A 510 9.03 -3.24 -14.30
N GLY A 511 10.04 -2.76 -15.02
CA GLY A 511 9.98 -1.54 -15.84
C GLY A 511 9.34 -0.33 -15.15
N ARG A 512 9.84 0.03 -13.97
CA ARG A 512 9.47 1.25 -13.24
C ARG A 512 10.72 1.93 -12.68
N ASN A 513 10.80 3.25 -12.83
CA ASN A 513 11.88 4.04 -12.26
C ASN A 513 11.84 4.02 -10.72
N TYR A 514 12.88 4.58 -10.11
CA TYR A 514 12.91 4.84 -8.68
C TYR A 514 12.09 6.11 -8.41
N ASP A 515 10.99 5.97 -7.66
CA ASP A 515 10.00 7.02 -7.38
C ASP A 515 10.01 7.42 -5.89
N PHE A 516 11.19 7.46 -5.29
CA PHE A 516 11.36 7.61 -3.85
C PHE A 516 12.37 8.74 -3.56
N GLU A 517 12.62 9.04 -2.28
CA GLU A 517 13.59 10.07 -1.87
C GLU A 517 13.34 11.47 -2.45
N GLY A 518 12.08 11.91 -2.59
CA GLY A 518 11.76 13.20 -3.19
C GLY A 518 11.77 13.23 -4.72
N THR A 519 11.84 12.06 -5.38
CA THR A 519 11.87 11.96 -6.84
C THR A 519 10.60 11.38 -7.45
N ASN A 520 10.12 12.01 -8.51
CA ASN A 520 9.07 11.49 -9.39
C ASN A 520 9.78 10.95 -10.66
N ASN A 521 9.72 9.64 -10.92
CA ASN A 521 10.41 8.96 -12.02
C ASN A 521 11.93 9.24 -12.09
N GLY A 522 12.58 9.44 -10.93
CA GLY A 522 14.01 9.79 -10.81
C GLY A 522 14.32 11.30 -10.81
N PHE A 523 13.34 12.18 -11.05
CA PHE A 523 13.55 13.64 -11.08
C PHE A 523 13.09 14.32 -9.78
N PRO A 524 13.86 15.27 -9.21
CA PRO A 524 13.53 15.95 -7.95
C PRO A 524 12.30 16.85 -8.12
N ALA A 525 11.13 16.35 -7.74
CA ALA A 525 9.84 16.95 -8.08
C ALA A 525 9.54 18.21 -7.23
N SER A 526 9.81 18.12 -5.93
CA SER A 526 9.57 19.21 -4.97
C SER A 526 10.42 20.44 -5.28
N VAL A 527 11.63 20.26 -5.84
CA VAL A 527 12.48 21.36 -6.34
C VAL A 527 11.90 22.01 -7.59
N LYS A 528 11.21 21.25 -8.45
CA LYS A 528 10.52 21.75 -9.65
C LYS A 528 9.08 22.25 -9.37
N GLY A 529 8.73 22.49 -8.10
CA GLY A 529 7.42 23.02 -7.70
C GLY A 529 6.25 22.05 -7.87
N LYS A 530 6.51 20.73 -7.90
CA LYS A 530 5.50 19.67 -7.96
C LYS A 530 5.48 18.88 -6.65
N ARG A 531 4.33 18.34 -6.25
CA ARG A 531 4.27 17.39 -5.12
C ARG A 531 5.12 16.16 -5.45
N ASP A 532 5.86 15.67 -4.48
CA ASP A 532 6.42 14.32 -4.53
C ASP A 532 5.30 13.31 -4.26
N VAL A 533 5.17 12.29 -5.11
CA VAL A 533 4.11 11.29 -5.02
C VAL A 533 4.38 10.26 -3.90
N ALA A 534 5.62 10.11 -3.45
CA ALA A 534 5.96 9.29 -2.28
C ALA A 534 5.77 10.04 -0.94
N GLU A 535 5.59 11.36 -0.96
CA GLU A 535 5.51 12.18 0.26
C GLU A 535 4.22 11.91 1.06
N PRO A 536 4.33 11.35 2.28
CA PRO A 536 3.18 11.13 3.15
C PRO A 536 2.67 12.47 3.71
N GLU A 537 1.39 12.52 4.09
CA GLU A 537 0.70 13.77 4.45
C GLU A 537 1.26 14.51 5.68
N GLY A 538 2.08 13.85 6.51
CA GLY A 538 2.85 14.52 7.58
C GLY A 538 4.04 15.36 7.08
N GLY A 539 4.55 15.06 5.89
CA GLY A 539 5.89 15.42 5.43
C GLY A 539 6.97 14.60 6.13
N TYR A 540 8.23 14.95 5.89
CA TYR A 540 9.40 14.28 6.47
C TYR A 540 9.99 15.08 7.66
N LEU A 541 10.96 14.48 8.34
CA LEU A 541 11.63 15.06 9.53
C LEU A 541 12.19 16.46 9.29
N TRP A 542 12.85 16.71 8.14
CA TRP A 542 13.36 18.04 7.79
C TRP A 542 12.24 19.06 7.53
N ASP A 543 11.08 18.62 7.02
CA ASP A 543 9.93 19.50 6.83
C ASP A 543 9.34 19.89 8.18
N ALA A 544 9.31 18.99 9.16
CA ALA A 544 8.93 19.29 10.55
C ALA A 544 9.93 20.26 11.22
N VAL A 545 11.23 20.07 11.02
CA VAL A 545 12.31 20.97 11.51
C VAL A 545 12.18 22.37 10.88
N ALA A 546 11.98 22.46 9.57
CA ALA A 546 11.78 23.71 8.86
C ALA A 546 10.49 24.43 9.28
N LYS A 547 9.37 23.70 9.44
CA LYS A 547 8.09 24.21 9.98
C LYS A 547 8.21 24.75 11.42
N LYS A 548 9.31 24.45 12.13
CA LYS A 548 9.63 24.99 13.48
C LYS A 548 10.72 26.06 13.48
N GLY A 549 11.29 26.42 12.33
CA GLY A 549 12.40 27.38 12.24
C GLY A 549 13.69 26.89 12.92
N MET A 550 13.82 25.58 13.10
CA MET A 550 14.99 24.97 13.74
C MET A 550 16.14 24.80 12.74
N ALA A 551 17.38 24.94 13.20
CA ALA A 551 18.56 24.76 12.36
C ALA A 551 18.72 23.30 11.91
N LEU A 552 19.12 23.11 10.65
CA LEU A 552 19.36 21.81 10.02
C LEU A 552 20.68 21.84 9.25
N ARG A 553 21.42 20.73 9.29
CA ARG A 553 22.52 20.42 8.37
C ARG A 553 22.30 19.00 7.85
N ASN A 554 22.31 18.82 6.53
CA ASN A 554 22.13 17.52 5.89
C ASN A 554 23.46 17.01 5.31
N TYR A 555 23.73 15.73 5.52
CA TYR A 555 24.94 15.03 5.08
C TYR A 555 24.54 13.89 4.14
N GLY A 556 24.09 14.25 2.93
CA GLY A 556 23.83 13.31 1.85
C GLY A 556 22.54 12.48 1.93
N MET A 557 21.56 12.84 2.77
CA MET A 557 20.22 12.22 2.71
C MET A 557 19.36 12.92 1.65
N PHE A 558 18.58 12.16 0.87
CA PHE A 558 17.64 12.68 -0.15
C PHE A 558 18.31 13.70 -1.12
N VAL A 559 19.33 13.23 -1.84
CA VAL A 559 20.09 13.99 -2.84
C VAL A 559 20.14 13.26 -4.18
N ALA A 560 19.59 13.88 -5.22
CA ALA A 560 19.76 13.43 -6.59
C ALA A 560 21.18 13.74 -7.10
N PHE A 561 21.59 13.04 -8.15
CA PHE A 561 22.85 13.26 -8.86
C PHE A 561 22.52 13.34 -10.35
N ASP A 562 23.20 14.22 -11.09
CA ASP A 562 22.84 14.50 -12.48
C ASP A 562 23.10 13.31 -13.42
N PRO A 563 22.08 12.74 -14.11
CA PRO A 563 22.27 11.67 -15.09
C PRO A 563 22.75 12.16 -16.46
N ASP A 564 22.49 13.42 -16.81
CA ASP A 564 22.58 13.95 -18.19
C ASP A 564 23.86 14.78 -18.42
N ASN A 565 24.85 14.67 -17.53
CA ASN A 565 26.03 15.53 -17.51
C ASN A 565 27.03 15.22 -18.65
N GLU A 566 26.77 15.78 -19.83
CA GLU A 566 27.76 15.93 -20.91
C GLU A 566 29.03 16.60 -20.34
N ARG A 567 30.14 15.86 -20.34
CA ARG A 567 31.39 16.27 -19.66
C ARG A 567 31.82 17.70 -20.02
N PRO A 568 31.82 18.65 -19.05
CA PRO A 568 32.72 19.78 -19.11
C PRO A 568 34.11 19.22 -18.76
N GLU A 569 34.98 19.05 -19.76
CA GLU A 569 36.38 18.74 -19.45
C GLU A 569 36.97 19.88 -18.60
N THR A 570 37.61 19.52 -17.48
CA THR A 570 38.01 20.38 -16.35
C THR A 570 36.90 20.82 -15.39
N ARG A 571 36.68 20.00 -14.34
CA ARG A 571 36.87 20.46 -12.93
C ARG A 571 37.02 19.32 -11.94
N GLU A 572 37.48 19.69 -10.75
CA GLU A 572 37.80 18.83 -9.61
C GLU A 572 36.53 18.18 -9.03
N MET A 573 36.65 17.04 -8.34
CA MET A 573 35.53 16.44 -7.63
C MET A 573 35.00 17.38 -6.55
N LYS A 574 33.77 17.87 -6.74
CA LYS A 574 32.96 18.58 -5.73
C LYS A 574 31.62 17.86 -5.59
N GLY A 575 30.98 17.98 -4.43
CA GLY A 575 29.84 17.16 -4.05
C GLY A 575 28.52 17.64 -4.63
N ASP A 576 28.35 17.50 -5.95
CA ASP A 576 27.17 17.93 -6.70
C ASP A 576 25.94 17.01 -6.47
N GLY A 577 25.59 16.79 -5.19
CA GLY A 577 24.35 16.15 -4.75
C GLY A 577 23.24 17.18 -4.61
N ILE A 578 22.34 17.25 -5.59
CA ILE A 578 21.23 18.20 -5.61
C ILE A 578 20.16 17.73 -4.61
N PRO A 579 19.86 18.48 -3.54
CA PRO A 579 18.85 18.06 -2.55
C PRO A 579 17.47 18.00 -3.18
N THR A 580 16.76 16.88 -3.04
CA THR A 580 15.48 16.64 -3.73
C THR A 580 14.30 17.35 -3.07
N LYS A 581 14.48 17.86 -1.84
CA LYS A 581 13.47 18.55 -1.03
C LYS A 581 13.87 20.01 -0.77
N PRO A 582 12.93 20.98 -0.89
CA PRO A 582 13.19 22.40 -0.60
C PRO A 582 13.80 22.67 0.78
N ALA A 583 13.36 21.98 1.83
CA ALA A 583 13.91 22.12 3.18
C ALA A 583 15.37 21.66 3.34
N LEU A 584 15.89 20.91 2.35
CA LEU A 584 17.29 20.46 2.29
C LEU A 584 18.18 21.37 1.44
N GLN A 585 17.61 22.35 0.72
CA GLN A 585 18.38 23.32 -0.05
C GLN A 585 19.07 24.34 0.87
N GLY A 586 20.34 24.64 0.60
CA GLY A 586 21.18 25.50 1.46
C GLY A 586 21.60 24.87 2.81
N THR A 587 20.93 23.82 3.28
CA THR A 587 21.27 23.09 4.51
C THR A 587 22.12 21.84 4.24
N THR A 588 22.10 21.30 3.01
CA THR A 588 22.92 20.13 2.61
C THR A 588 24.39 20.49 2.39
N ALA A 589 25.28 19.53 2.71
CA ALA A 589 26.72 19.62 2.54
C ALA A 589 27.16 19.30 1.10
N ASP A 590 27.82 20.28 0.48
CA ASP A 590 28.41 20.31 -0.87
C ASP A 590 29.80 19.67 -0.95
N ASP A 591 30.38 19.32 0.20
CA ASP A 591 31.60 18.54 0.36
C ASP A 591 31.33 17.07 0.76
N PHE A 592 30.06 16.70 0.98
CA PHE A 592 29.70 15.35 1.42
C PHE A 592 29.96 14.31 0.33
N ARG A 593 30.91 13.42 0.60
CA ARG A 593 31.29 12.35 -0.31
C ARG A 593 30.29 11.19 -0.26
N ARG A 594 29.97 10.67 -1.45
CA ARG A 594 29.31 9.35 -1.62
C ARG A 594 30.24 8.25 -1.10
N TYR A 595 29.73 7.01 -1.05
CA TYR A 595 30.51 5.80 -0.71
C TYR A 595 31.83 5.73 -1.52
N ASP A 596 32.93 6.07 -0.85
CA ASP A 596 34.27 6.23 -1.43
C ASP A 596 35.25 5.31 -0.69
N THR A 597 35.44 4.10 -1.21
CA THR A 597 36.38 3.12 -0.62
C THR A 597 37.85 3.44 -0.92
N SER A 598 38.16 4.57 -1.56
CA SER A 598 39.54 5.05 -1.72
C SER A 598 39.98 6.00 -0.61
N TYR A 599 39.03 6.48 0.20
CA TYR A 599 39.29 7.28 1.39
C TYR A 599 39.10 6.42 2.64
N ALA A 600 40.17 6.26 3.43
CA ALA A 600 40.08 5.61 4.75
C ALA A 600 39.49 6.60 5.77
N ASP A 601 38.71 6.07 6.72
CA ASP A 601 38.01 6.80 7.79
C ASP A 601 38.87 7.10 9.04
#